data_AF-A0A2V5QT24-F1
#
_entry.id   AF-A0A2V5QT24-F1
#
_cell.length_a   1.000
_cell.length_b   1.000
_cell.length_c   1.000
_cell.angle_alpha   90.00
_cell.angle_beta   90.00
_cell.angle_gamma   90.00
#
_symmetry.space_group_name_H-M   'P 1'
#
loop_
_entity.id
_entity.type
_entity.pdbx_description
1 polymer ?
#
loop_
_entity_poly.entity_id
_entity_poly.type
_entity_poly.pdbx_seq_one_letter_code
_entity_poly.pdbx_strand_id
1 'polypeptide(L)' 'MLRALESAETWDLYSGMIKSVVFAWLIITIACNAGLNVEGGAEGVGQSTTASVVESLLAMLVMNAILTGIFFFSA' A
#
# COMPACT_ATOMS: atom_id res chain seq x y z
N MET A 1 -7.73 10.09 26.73
CA MET A 1 -8.51 9.83 25.51
C MET A 1 -8.90 11.13 24.79
N LEU A 2 -9.49 12.12 25.46
CA LEU A 2 -9.89 13.40 24.84
C LEU A 2 -8.75 14.19 24.15
N ARG A 3 -7.51 14.11 24.64
CA ARG A 3 -6.33 14.76 24.02
C ARG A 3 -5.86 14.17 22.69
N ALA A 4 -6.15 12.90 22.41
CA ALA A 4 -5.72 12.25 21.16
C ALA A 4 -6.60 12.63 19.97
N LEU A 5 -7.85 13.06 20.23
CA LEU A 5 -8.73 13.61 19.21
C LEU A 5 -8.41 15.07 18.90
N GLU A 6 -7.82 15.79 19.87
CA GLU A 6 -7.41 17.19 19.71
C GLU A 6 -6.10 17.34 18.91
N SER A 7 -5.24 16.32 18.92
CA SER A 7 -3.97 16.31 18.17
C SER A 7 -4.08 15.76 16.75
N ALA A 8 -5.24 15.21 16.35
CA ALA A 8 -5.46 14.80 14.98
C ALA A 8 -5.86 16.03 14.17
N GLU A 9 -4.90 16.68 13.54
CA GLU A 9 -5.23 17.75 12.60
C GLU A 9 -6.07 17.15 11.46
N THR A 10 -6.99 17.95 10.91
CA THR A 10 -7.80 17.54 9.76
C THR A 10 -6.92 17.02 8.62
N TRP A 11 -5.69 17.55 8.51
CA TRP A 11 -4.67 17.13 7.56
C TRP A 11 -4.17 15.69 7.74
N ASP A 12 -4.02 15.21 8.97
CA ASP A 12 -3.62 13.82 9.24
C ASP A 12 -4.68 12.83 8.75
N LEU A 13 -5.96 13.21 8.88
CA LEU A 13 -7.07 12.41 8.39
C LEU A 13 -7.09 12.34 6.86
N TYR A 14 -6.98 13.50 6.18
CA TYR A 14 -6.97 13.54 4.72
C TYR A 14 -5.74 12.86 4.13
N SER A 15 -4.55 13.07 4.70
CA SER A 15 -3.33 12.42 4.23
C SER A 15 -3.37 10.90 4.42
N GLY A 16 -3.94 10.40 5.53
CA GLY A 16 -4.18 8.98 5.76
C GLY A 16 -5.16 8.36 4.76
N MET A 17 -6.25 9.06 4.43
CA MET A 17 -7.21 8.63 3.41
C MET A 17 -6.60 8.57 2.01
N ILE A 18 -5.78 9.55 1.63
CA ILE A 18 -5.12 9.53 0.31
C ILE A 18 -4.12 8.37 0.25
N LYS A 19 -3.33 8.14 1.30
CA LYS A 19 -2.38 7.02 1.38
C LYS A 19 -3.10 5.67 1.22
N SER A 20 -4.24 5.47 1.88
CA SER A 20 -4.96 4.19 1.82
C SER A 20 -5.50 3.88 0.42
N VAL A 21 -6.03 4.87 -0.30
CA VAL A 21 -6.47 4.72 -1.69
C VAL A 21 -5.31 4.36 -2.61
N VAL A 22 -4.16 5.01 -2.43
CA VAL A 22 -2.96 4.74 -3.23
C VAL A 22 -2.43 3.32 -2.99
N PHE A 23 -2.37 2.88 -1.73
CA PHE A 23 -1.95 1.51 -1.41
C PHE A 23 -2.91 0.47 -1.95
N ALA A 24 -4.22 0.70 -1.85
CA ALA A 24 -5.22 -0.20 -2.42
C ALA A 24 -5.04 -0.37 -3.94
N TRP A 25 -4.83 0.74 -4.66
CA TRP A 25 -4.58 0.71 -6.10
C TRP A 25 -3.31 -0.09 -6.45
N LEU A 26 -2.20 0.15 -5.73
CA LEU A 26 -0.94 -0.57 -5.89
C LEU A 26 -1.10 -2.08 -5.69
N ILE A 27 -1.71 -2.51 -4.58
CA ILE A 27 -1.90 -3.93 -4.25
C ILE A 27 -2.75 -4.60 -5.34
N ILE A 28 -3.85 -3.97 -5.76
CA ILE A 28 -4.74 -4.54 -6.78
C ILE A 28 -3.98 -4.75 -8.08
N THR A 29 -3.21 -3.75 -8.54
CA THR A 29 -2.43 -3.87 -9.78
C THR A 29 -1.39 -4.99 -9.69
N ILE A 30 -0.65 -5.09 -8.58
CA ILE A 30 0.37 -6.13 -8.40
C ILE A 30 -0.27 -7.53 -8.30
N ALA A 31 -1.37 -7.65 -7.54
CA ALA A 31 -2.09 -8.91 -7.38
C ALA A 31 -2.71 -9.40 -8.69
N CYS A 32 -3.36 -8.52 -9.46
CA CYS A 32 -3.91 -8.85 -10.76
C CYS A 32 -2.80 -9.25 -11.75
N ASN A 33 -1.68 -8.54 -11.77
CA ASN A 33 -0.55 -8.87 -12.63
C ASN A 33 0.06 -10.24 -12.30
N ALA A 34 0.28 -10.53 -11.02
CA ALA A 34 0.83 -11.81 -10.58
C ALA A 34 -0.13 -12.98 -10.83
N GLY A 35 -1.44 -12.75 -10.71
CA GLY A 35 -2.46 -13.76 -11.01
C GLY A 35 -2.61 -14.05 -12.50
N LEU A 36 -2.48 -13.04 -13.36
CA LEU A 36 -2.57 -13.21 -14.82
C LEU A 36 -1.32 -13.88 -15.42
N ASN A 37 -0.16 -13.70 -14.82
CA ASN A 37 1.12 -14.27 -15.30
C ASN A 37 1.46 -15.62 -14.65
N VAL A 38 0.50 -16.29 -14.00
CA VAL A 38 0.79 -17.53 -13.27
C VAL A 38 0.83 -18.74 -14.19
N GLU A 39 1.85 -19.57 -14.03
CA GLU A 39 2.06 -20.82 -14.76
C GLU A 39 2.32 -21.97 -13.78
N GLY A 40 2.09 -23.23 -14.18
CA GLY A 40 2.45 -24.40 -13.35
C GLY A 40 1.38 -24.93 -12.40
N GLY A 41 0.10 -24.59 -12.63
CA GLY A 41 -1.02 -25.17 -11.86
C GLY A 41 -1.05 -24.76 -10.39
N ALA A 42 -1.58 -25.62 -9.51
CA ALA A 42 -1.82 -25.27 -8.11
C ALA A 42 -0.56 -24.90 -7.31
N GLU A 43 0.58 -25.51 -7.61
CA GLU A 43 1.86 -25.20 -6.96
C GLU A 43 2.41 -23.84 -7.40
N GLY A 44 2.31 -23.53 -8.70
CA GLY A 44 2.68 -22.23 -9.26
C GLY A 44 1.83 -21.08 -8.72
N VAL A 45 0.53 -21.32 -8.48
CA VAL A 45 -0.37 -20.34 -7.85
C VAL A 45 0.09 -19.98 -6.43
N GLY A 46 0.51 -20.98 -5.64
CA GLY A 46 1.04 -20.73 -4.29
C GLY A 46 2.33 -19.90 -4.29
N GLN A 47 3.26 -20.23 -5.20
CA GLN A 47 4.51 -19.50 -5.34
C GLN A 47 4.30 -18.05 -5.84
N SER A 48 3.50 -17.87 -6.89
CA SER A 48 3.18 -16.54 -7.43
C SER A 48 2.45 -15.66 -6.43
N THR A 49 1.52 -16.22 -5.64
CA THR A 49 0.83 -15.49 -4.59
C THR A 49 1.81 -14.99 -3.52
N THR A 50 2.76 -15.84 -3.10
CA THR A 50 3.74 -15.46 -2.09
C THR A 50 4.69 -14.38 -2.60
N ALA A 51 5.17 -14.51 -3.85
CA ALA A 51 5.99 -13.50 -4.50
C ALA A 51 5.24 -12.17 -4.66
N SER A 52 3.97 -12.22 -5.08
CA SER A 52 3.09 -11.06 -5.21
C SER A 52 2.93 -10.30 -3.90
N VAL A 53 2.72 -11.00 -2.78
CA VAL A 53 2.59 -10.36 -1.46
C VAL A 53 3.89 -9.66 -1.05
N VAL A 54 5.04 -10.29 -1.28
CA VAL A 54 6.34 -9.66 -0.98
C VAL A 54 6.56 -8.42 -1.85
N GLU A 55 6.29 -8.49 -3.14
CA GLU A 55 6.38 -7.35 -4.07
C GLU A 55 5.44 -6.22 -3.67
N SER A 56 4.20 -6.54 -3.30
CA SER A 56 3.20 -5.59 -2.81
C SER A 56 3.68 -4.86 -1.55
N LEU A 57 4.26 -5.59 -0.59
CA LEU A 57 4.76 -5.02 0.66
C LEU A 57 5.96 -4.09 0.43
N LEU A 58 6.88 -4.46 -0.46
CA LEU A 58 8.03 -3.63 -0.82
C LEU A 58 7.59 -2.37 -1.56
N ALA A 59 6.67 -2.49 -2.53
CA ALA A 59 6.14 -1.35 -3.27
C ALA A 59 5.38 -0.39 -2.34
N MET A 60 4.56 -0.91 -1.41
CA MET A 60 3.89 -0.10 -0.40
C MET A 60 4.86 0.61 0.54
N LEU A 61 5.93 -0.05 0.98
CA LEU A 61 6.95 0.55 1.85
C LEU A 61 7.59 1.76 1.18
N VAL A 62 8.02 1.60 -0.08
CA VAL A 62 8.63 2.69 -0.87
C VAL A 62 7.63 3.81 -1.09
N MET A 63 6.40 3.48 -1.51
CA MET A 63 5.36 4.48 -1.76
C MET A 63 4.97 5.24 -0.48
N ASN A 64 4.94 4.55 0.67
CA ASN A 64 4.68 5.19 1.95
C ASN A 64 5.77 6.20 2.31
N ALA A 65 7.04 5.89 2.08
CA ALA A 65 8.14 6.81 2.31
C ALA A 65 8.04 8.05 1.40
N ILE A 66 7.72 7.84 0.12
CA ILE A 66 7.52 8.93 -0.85
C ILE A 66 6.34 9.82 -0.43
N LEU A 67 5.17 9.24 -0.18
CA LEU A 67 3.96 9.99 0.20
C LEU A 67 4.17 10.73 1.52
N THR A 68 4.81 10.09 2.50
CA THR A 68 5.11 10.74 3.79
C THR A 68 6.10 11.90 3.59
N GLY A 69 7.13 11.71 2.78
CA GLY A 69 8.04 12.80 2.39
C GLY A 69 7.28 13.96 1.75
N ILE A 70 6.40 13.70 0.79
CA ILE A 70 5.60 14.76 0.14
C ILE A 70 4.68 15.45 1.13
N PHE A 71 3.90 14.72 1.94
CA PHE A 71 2.91 15.31 2.84
C PHE A 71 3.51 16.09 4.01
N PHE A 72 4.67 15.67 4.53
CA PHE A 72 5.35 16.34 5.65
C PHE A 72 6.42 17.34 5.22
N PHE A 73 6.94 17.26 4.00
CA PHE A 73 7.88 18.25 3.46
C PHE A 73 7.16 19.40 2.72
N SER A 74 5.91 19.18 2.27
CA SER A 74 5.06 20.18 1.62
C SER A 74 4.18 21.00 2.59
N ALA A 75 4.19 20.69 3.89
CA ALA A 75 3.50 21.40 4.95
C ALA A 75 4.52 22.06 5.88
#